data_AF-A0A937DYM5-F1
#
_entry.id   AF-A0A937DYM5-F1
#
_cell.length_a   1.000
_cell.length_b   1.000
_cell.length_c   1.000
_cell.angle_alpha   90.00
_cell.angle_beta   90.00
_cell.angle_gamma   90.00
#
_symmetry.space_group_name_H-M   'P 1'
#
loop_
_entity.id
_entity.type
_entity.pdbx_description
1 polymer ?
#
loop_
_entity_poly.entity_id
_entity_poly.type
_entity_poly.pdbx_seq_one_letter_code
_entity_poly.pdbx_strand_id
1 'polypeptide(L)'
;MFRFPTLSTQQIDYLNMGLMIISLILAYILPFEVFLFSYAVLGPLHYLTEISWLHQKKYYVSVQKEQNKWIFPVVVVLLSIILTIDNIFSLFNIPIELPTALRGTNIILFLFGLAFILIMLRRNLHRIVAISALTVLCLVLNIEKQCITCTDEVSGKTIEYCDLDNKKGSSNFIQRRCKDVDNNGYLEPGTDFEQGYSYYPAVILLSAYIPTLIHVYIFTMLFMLFGALKSRSRSGKAAVVLLIVCGALPFLFDASFIPYSISKFAEERYTVSFLDLNQLVFENFGLGSTDAGNVYTSRAGIMLGRFIAFAYTYHYLNWFSKTSIIQWHKMPVLNLSVVLILWAASVGLYLYDYKTGLTALLLLSFLHVFMEFPLNFQSLRGILEYVNPFGKKAVPA
;
A
#
# COMPACT_ATOMS: atom_id res chain seq x y z
N MET A 1 33.23 9.57 -10.82
CA MET A 1 32.87 9.10 -9.46
C MET A 1 32.25 10.28 -8.72
N PHE A 2 30.94 10.32 -8.55
CA PHE A 2 30.29 11.43 -7.84
C PHE A 2 30.66 11.34 -6.35
N ARG A 3 31.45 12.29 -5.84
CA ARG A 3 31.75 12.39 -4.40
C ARG A 3 30.60 13.13 -3.72
N PHE A 4 29.64 12.38 -3.19
CA PHE A 4 28.63 12.94 -2.32
C PHE A 4 29.23 13.22 -0.93
N PRO A 5 28.92 14.37 -0.32
CA PRO A 5 29.34 14.66 1.04
C PRO A 5 28.68 13.66 2.02
N THR A 6 29.47 13.11 2.94
CA THR A 6 28.94 12.24 4.01
C THR A 6 28.30 13.12 5.08
N LEU A 7 26.97 13.04 5.21
CA LEU A 7 26.23 13.76 6.25
C LEU A 7 26.34 13.04 7.60
N SER A 8 26.50 13.80 8.67
CA SER A 8 26.35 13.32 10.05
C SER A 8 24.90 12.94 10.36
N THR A 9 24.67 12.14 11.40
CA THR A 9 23.32 11.74 11.83
C THR A 9 22.41 12.94 12.08
N GLN A 10 22.92 14.00 12.71
CA GLN A 10 22.14 15.21 12.99
C GLN A 10 21.80 15.98 11.70
N GLN A 11 22.71 16.05 10.73
CA GLN A 11 22.42 16.67 9.43
C GLN A 11 21.37 15.88 8.64
N ILE A 12 21.37 14.55 8.73
CA ILE A 12 20.34 13.69 8.12
C ILE A 12 18.98 13.94 8.80
N ASP A 13 18.95 14.07 10.13
CA ASP A 13 17.71 14.37 10.85
C ASP A 13 17.13 15.74 10.43
N TYR A 14 17.96 16.78 10.27
CA TYR A 14 17.51 18.09 9.78
C TYR A 14 17.08 18.06 8.31
N LEU A 15 17.79 17.32 7.46
CA LEU A 15 17.37 17.10 6.08
C LEU A 15 15.99 16.44 6.03
N ASN A 16 15.75 15.42 6.86
CA ASN A 16 14.43 14.78 6.97
C ASN A 16 13.35 15.75 7.39
N MET A 17 13.59 16.57 8.42
CA MET A 17 12.62 17.59 8.84
C MET A 17 12.32 18.59 7.72
N GLY A 18 13.34 19.05 6.99
CA GLY A 18 13.16 19.92 5.83
C GLY A 18 12.34 19.27 4.72
N LEU A 19 12.62 17.99 4.42
CA LEU A 19 11.86 17.22 3.42
C LEU A 19 10.40 17.02 3.84
N MET A 20 10.10 16.79 5.12
CA MET A 20 8.70 16.75 5.62
C MET A 20 7.98 18.06 5.34
N ILE A 21 8.60 19.19 5.65
CA ILE A 21 7.99 20.52 5.44
C ILE A 21 7.76 20.76 3.95
N ILE A 22 8.73 20.45 3.10
CA ILE A 22 8.59 20.58 1.63
C ILE A 22 7.46 19.68 1.11
N SER A 23 7.42 18.40 1.52
CA SER A 23 6.35 17.49 1.13
C SER A 23 4.98 17.99 1.56
N LEU A 24 4.88 18.57 2.77
CA LEU A 24 3.63 19.12 3.27
C LEU A 24 3.20 20.36 2.46
N ILE A 25 4.12 21.28 2.18
CA ILE A 25 3.84 22.47 1.38
C ILE A 25 3.33 22.04 -0.01
N LEU A 26 4.02 21.12 -0.69
CA LEU A 26 3.62 20.63 -2.00
C LEU A 26 2.24 19.96 -1.96
N ALA A 27 1.99 19.13 -0.94
CA ALA A 27 0.70 18.47 -0.75
C ALA A 27 -0.44 19.48 -0.58
N TYR A 28 -0.22 20.60 0.11
CA TYR A 28 -1.23 21.64 0.28
C TYR A 28 -1.53 22.42 -1.00
N ILE A 29 -0.53 22.64 -1.86
CA ILE A 29 -0.67 23.40 -3.11
C ILE A 29 -1.31 22.53 -4.20
N LEU A 30 -0.86 21.28 -4.37
CA LEU A 30 -1.27 20.39 -5.47
C LEU A 30 -1.40 18.93 -4.99
N PRO A 31 -2.40 18.59 -4.15
CA PRO A 31 -2.48 17.27 -3.52
C PRO A 31 -2.50 16.12 -4.53
N PHE A 32 -3.41 16.15 -5.52
CA PHE A 32 -3.56 15.04 -6.45
C PHE A 32 -2.41 14.96 -7.45
N GLU A 33 -1.93 16.10 -7.97
CA GLU A 33 -0.80 16.13 -8.91
C GLU A 33 0.52 15.69 -8.25
N VAL A 34 0.79 16.15 -7.02
CA VAL A 34 2.02 15.80 -6.30
C VAL A 34 2.01 14.34 -5.92
N PHE A 35 0.86 13.79 -5.54
CA PHE A 35 0.72 12.36 -5.32
C PHE A 35 1.01 11.57 -6.60
N LEU A 36 0.38 11.92 -7.73
CA LEU A 36 0.60 11.25 -9.02
C LEU A 36 2.06 11.35 -9.47
N PHE A 37 2.69 12.53 -9.31
CA PHE A 37 4.11 12.72 -9.60
C PHE A 37 4.99 11.85 -8.70
N SER A 38 4.72 11.85 -7.40
CA SER A 38 5.48 11.07 -6.42
C SER A 38 5.38 9.59 -6.76
N TYR A 39 4.18 9.09 -7.06
CA TYR A 39 3.98 7.69 -7.41
C TYR A 39 4.63 7.33 -8.75
N ALA A 40 4.50 8.16 -9.78
CA ALA A 40 4.99 7.83 -11.12
C ALA A 40 6.51 8.00 -11.28
N VAL A 41 7.10 8.95 -10.57
CA VAL A 41 8.51 9.34 -10.75
C VAL A 41 9.38 8.89 -9.58
N LEU A 42 8.99 9.22 -8.34
CA LEU A 42 9.78 8.88 -7.15
C LEU A 42 9.60 7.41 -6.75
N GLY A 43 8.39 6.86 -6.93
CA GLY A 43 8.06 5.47 -6.63
C GLY A 43 8.99 4.47 -7.29
N PRO A 44 9.10 4.40 -8.64
CA PRO A 44 9.95 3.41 -9.30
C PRO A 44 11.42 3.53 -8.91
N LEU A 45 11.92 4.75 -8.73
CA LEU A 45 13.29 4.96 -8.27
C LEU A 45 13.49 4.42 -6.86
N HIS A 46 12.52 4.64 -5.98
CA HIS A 46 12.52 4.13 -4.62
C HIS A 46 12.49 2.59 -4.63
N TYR A 47 11.52 1.97 -5.31
CA TYR A 47 11.37 0.51 -5.34
C TYR A 47 12.63 -0.18 -5.88
N LEU A 48 13.20 0.32 -6.99
CA LEU A 48 14.38 -0.27 -7.61
C LEU A 48 15.63 -0.16 -6.72
N THR A 49 15.84 0.99 -6.09
CA THR A 49 16.98 1.18 -5.18
C THR A 49 16.82 0.41 -3.88
N GLU A 50 15.59 0.31 -3.37
CA GLU A 50 15.25 -0.45 -2.18
C GLU A 50 15.40 -1.95 -2.37
N ILE A 51 14.82 -2.52 -3.43
CA ILE A 51 14.97 -3.96 -3.71
C ILE A 51 16.45 -4.33 -3.83
N SER A 52 17.24 -3.50 -4.52
CA SER A 52 18.68 -3.72 -4.64
C SER A 52 19.41 -3.61 -3.30
N TRP A 53 19.00 -2.69 -2.41
CA TRP A 53 19.57 -2.58 -1.06
C TRP A 53 19.17 -3.75 -0.16
N LEU A 54 17.90 -4.14 -0.15
CA LEU A 54 17.38 -5.29 0.60
C LEU A 54 18.08 -6.58 0.18
N HIS A 55 18.38 -6.74 -1.11
CA HIS A 55 19.17 -7.86 -1.63
C HIS A 55 20.55 -7.95 -0.96
N GLN A 56 21.25 -6.83 -0.81
CA GLN A 56 22.55 -6.78 -0.11
C GLN A 56 22.41 -7.13 1.38
N LYS A 57 21.26 -6.82 1.99
CA LYS A 57 20.91 -7.17 3.38
C LYS A 57 20.27 -8.55 3.53
N LYS A 58 20.20 -9.34 2.45
CA LYS A 58 19.56 -10.68 2.43
C LYS A 58 18.11 -10.64 2.95
N TYR A 59 17.41 -9.55 2.67
CA TYR A 59 16.00 -9.34 3.03
C TYR A 59 15.67 -9.52 4.52
N TYR A 60 16.67 -9.42 5.40
CA TYR A 60 16.49 -9.60 6.85
C TYR A 60 15.88 -10.96 7.25
N VAL A 61 15.98 -11.97 6.36
CA VAL A 61 15.50 -13.34 6.61
C VAL A 61 16.65 -14.17 7.18
N SER A 62 16.44 -14.85 8.31
CA SER A 62 17.48 -15.53 9.09
C SER A 62 18.00 -16.87 8.49
N VAL A 63 17.98 -17.05 7.17
CA VAL A 63 18.16 -18.37 6.56
C VAL A 63 19.60 -18.65 6.14
N GLN A 64 20.05 -19.86 6.47
CA GLN A 64 21.37 -20.42 6.17
C GLN A 64 21.73 -20.35 4.68
N LYS A 65 23.04 -20.19 4.46
CA LYS A 65 23.73 -19.57 3.32
C LYS A 65 23.54 -20.19 1.92
N GLU A 66 22.79 -21.29 1.75
CA GLU A 66 22.82 -22.05 0.49
C GLU A 66 21.49 -22.65 -0.02
N GLN A 67 20.42 -22.74 0.80
CA GLN A 67 19.18 -23.42 0.38
C GLN A 67 18.11 -22.52 -0.28
N ASN A 68 18.35 -21.22 -0.43
CA ASN A 68 17.29 -20.23 -0.70
C ASN A 68 17.29 -19.56 -2.10
N LYS A 69 18.02 -20.09 -3.09
CA LYS A 69 18.04 -19.48 -4.44
C LYS A 69 16.67 -19.45 -5.12
N TRP A 70 15.77 -20.37 -4.79
CA TRP A 70 14.52 -20.59 -5.51
C TRP A 70 13.25 -20.03 -4.86
N ILE A 71 13.26 -19.71 -3.55
CA ILE A 71 12.08 -19.15 -2.88
C ILE A 71 11.65 -17.84 -3.52
N PHE A 72 12.61 -16.98 -3.85
CA PHE A 72 12.33 -15.67 -4.41
C PHE A 72 11.83 -15.71 -5.88
N PRO A 73 12.45 -16.48 -6.80
CA PRO A 73 11.87 -16.75 -8.11
C PRO A 73 10.48 -17.35 -8.04
N VAL A 74 10.23 -18.29 -7.11
CA VAL A 74 8.92 -18.91 -6.95
C VAL A 74 7.88 -17.90 -6.48
N VAL A 75 8.21 -17.02 -5.52
CA VAL A 75 7.30 -15.95 -5.07
C VAL A 75 7.02 -14.95 -6.19
N VAL A 76 8.05 -14.54 -6.94
CA VAL A 76 7.88 -13.63 -8.10
C VAL A 76 7.06 -14.29 -9.21
N VAL A 77 7.28 -15.57 -9.51
CA VAL A 77 6.49 -16.32 -10.51
C VAL A 77 5.06 -16.52 -10.05
N LEU A 78 4.83 -16.87 -8.78
CA LEU A 78 3.48 -16.96 -8.22
C LEU A 78 2.77 -15.61 -8.28
N LEU A 79 3.41 -14.53 -7.83
CA LEU A 79 2.92 -13.16 -7.95
C LEU A 79 2.60 -12.76 -9.39
N SER A 80 3.49 -13.09 -10.32
CA SER A 80 3.35 -12.72 -11.74
C SER A 80 2.23 -13.51 -12.40
N ILE A 81 2.14 -14.82 -12.15
CA ILE A 81 1.02 -15.66 -12.62
C ILE A 81 -0.27 -15.10 -12.07
N ILE A 82 -0.32 -14.81 -10.78
CA ILE A 82 -1.50 -14.30 -10.11
C ILE A 82 -1.99 -12.96 -10.68
N LEU A 83 -1.10 -11.98 -10.87
CA LEU A 83 -1.48 -10.67 -11.39
C LEU A 83 -1.80 -10.67 -12.89
N THR A 84 -1.43 -11.74 -13.60
CA THR A 84 -1.62 -11.85 -15.05
C THR A 84 -2.57 -12.96 -15.49
N ILE A 85 -3.08 -13.78 -14.57
CA ILE A 85 -3.87 -14.96 -14.91
C ILE A 85 -5.13 -14.58 -15.69
N ASP A 86 -5.83 -13.54 -15.25
CA ASP A 86 -7.04 -13.02 -15.91
C ASP A 86 -6.69 -12.41 -17.29
N ASN A 87 -5.59 -11.67 -17.38
CA ASN A 87 -5.11 -11.06 -18.62
C ASN A 87 -4.62 -12.11 -19.64
N ILE A 88 -4.00 -13.20 -19.18
CA ILE A 88 -3.53 -14.33 -20.01
C ILE A 88 -4.73 -15.10 -20.56
N PHE A 89 -5.73 -15.42 -19.73
CA PHE A 89 -6.93 -16.11 -20.20
C PHE A 89 -7.76 -15.25 -21.16
N SER A 90 -7.83 -13.94 -20.91
CA SER A 90 -8.43 -12.98 -21.85
C SER A 90 -7.67 -12.90 -23.18
N LEU A 91 -6.35 -13.05 -23.19
CA LEU A 91 -5.53 -13.04 -24.42
C LEU A 91 -5.81 -14.26 -25.31
N PHE A 92 -6.14 -15.40 -24.69
CA PHE A 92 -6.38 -16.67 -25.41
C PHE A 92 -7.86 -16.98 -25.65
N ASN A 93 -8.80 -16.06 -25.35
CA ASN A 93 -10.25 -16.26 -25.49
C ASN A 93 -10.76 -17.56 -24.82
N ILE A 94 -10.13 -17.99 -23.74
CA ILE A 94 -10.52 -19.22 -23.04
C ILE A 94 -11.54 -18.83 -21.95
N PRO A 95 -12.81 -19.28 -22.04
CA PRO A 95 -13.82 -18.99 -21.03
C PRO A 95 -13.63 -19.94 -19.84
N ILE A 96 -12.69 -19.60 -18.97
CA ILE A 96 -12.53 -20.26 -17.67
C ILE A 96 -13.09 -19.32 -16.62
N GLU A 97 -14.25 -19.67 -16.05
CA GLU A 97 -14.67 -19.15 -14.75
C GLU A 97 -13.78 -19.79 -13.69
N LEU A 98 -12.61 -19.19 -13.43
CA LEU A 98 -11.79 -19.59 -12.29
C LEU A 98 -12.67 -19.42 -11.03
N PRO A 99 -12.70 -20.39 -10.09
CA PRO A 99 -13.49 -20.24 -8.87
C PRO A 99 -13.20 -18.87 -8.23
N THR A 100 -14.27 -18.14 -7.92
CA THR A 100 -14.30 -16.82 -7.27
C THR A 100 -13.44 -16.70 -6.00
N ALA A 101 -12.90 -17.82 -5.50
CA ALA A 101 -11.94 -17.93 -4.42
C ALA A 101 -10.53 -17.38 -4.73
N LEU A 102 -10.17 -17.12 -5.99
CA LEU A 102 -8.86 -16.55 -6.37
C LEU A 102 -8.89 -15.04 -6.63
N ARG A 103 -9.83 -14.30 -6.04
CA ARG A 103 -9.83 -12.83 -6.12
C ARG A 103 -8.60 -12.23 -5.43
N GLY A 104 -8.17 -11.05 -5.92
CA GLY A 104 -6.93 -10.36 -5.55
C GLY A 104 -6.68 -10.23 -4.04
N THR A 105 -7.74 -10.22 -3.22
CA THR A 105 -7.64 -10.21 -1.76
C THR A 105 -7.00 -11.48 -1.19
N ASN A 106 -7.48 -12.67 -1.58
CA ASN A 106 -6.99 -13.94 -1.04
C ASN A 106 -5.51 -14.17 -1.39
N ILE A 107 -5.11 -13.64 -2.54
CA ILE A 107 -3.72 -13.57 -2.98
C ILE A 107 -2.90 -12.67 -2.06
N ILE A 108 -3.35 -11.44 -1.81
CA ILE A 108 -2.61 -10.50 -0.96
C ILE A 108 -2.46 -11.09 0.45
N LEU A 109 -3.51 -11.71 0.97
CA LEU A 109 -3.49 -12.44 2.25
C LEU A 109 -2.50 -13.61 2.23
N PHE A 110 -2.50 -14.41 1.16
CA PHE A 110 -1.55 -15.51 1.00
C PHE A 110 -0.11 -15.01 0.99
N LEU A 111 0.17 -13.89 0.31
CA LEU A 111 1.50 -13.30 0.25
C LEU A 111 1.93 -12.79 1.62
N PHE A 112 1.16 -11.94 2.29
CA PHE A 112 1.52 -11.47 3.63
C PHE A 112 1.67 -12.63 4.64
N GLY A 113 0.79 -13.64 4.56
CA GLY A 113 0.90 -14.87 5.36
C GLY A 113 2.20 -15.63 5.07
N LEU A 114 2.58 -15.77 3.80
CA LEU A 114 3.82 -16.39 3.38
C LEU A 114 5.04 -15.62 3.92
N ALA A 115 5.06 -14.28 3.80
CA ALA A 115 6.12 -13.45 4.38
C ALA A 115 6.25 -13.71 5.88
N PHE A 116 5.13 -13.68 6.60
CA PHE A 116 5.09 -13.91 8.04
C PHE A 116 5.63 -15.29 8.43
N ILE A 117 5.23 -16.35 7.72
CA ILE A 117 5.72 -17.72 7.94
C ILE A 117 7.23 -17.80 7.74
N LEU A 118 7.76 -17.18 6.67
CA LEU A 118 9.18 -17.19 6.37
C LEU A 118 10.02 -16.48 7.44
N ILE A 119 9.45 -15.44 8.07
CA ILE A 119 10.08 -14.68 9.17
C ILE A 119 10.01 -15.45 10.50
N MET A 120 8.83 -15.96 10.86
CA MET A 120 8.56 -16.57 12.17
C MET A 120 9.16 -17.96 12.32
N LEU A 121 9.09 -18.78 11.26
CA LEU A 121 9.49 -20.16 11.33
C LEU A 121 10.92 -20.33 10.81
N ARG A 122 11.79 -20.93 11.62
CA ARG A 122 13.19 -21.20 11.24
C ARG A 122 13.39 -22.57 10.59
N ARG A 123 12.61 -23.58 10.98
CA ARG A 123 12.73 -24.96 10.46
C ARG A 123 11.91 -25.14 9.19
N ASN A 124 12.52 -25.75 8.17
CA ASN A 124 11.88 -25.99 6.87
C ASN A 124 10.61 -26.85 6.98
N LEU A 125 10.59 -27.86 7.86
CA LEU A 125 9.40 -28.68 8.07
C LEU A 125 8.20 -27.85 8.55
N HIS A 126 8.40 -26.99 9.55
CA HIS A 126 7.33 -26.11 10.06
C HIS A 126 6.88 -25.11 9.00
N ARG A 127 7.80 -24.60 8.16
CA ARG A 127 7.46 -23.74 7.03
C ARG A 127 6.58 -24.46 6.02
N ILE A 128 6.96 -25.66 5.60
CA ILE A 128 6.17 -26.44 4.64
C ILE A 128 4.77 -26.71 5.21
N VAL A 129 4.69 -27.19 6.45
CA VAL A 129 3.39 -27.45 7.12
C VAL A 129 2.55 -26.17 7.21
N ALA A 130 3.14 -25.04 7.62
CA ALA A 130 2.42 -23.78 7.75
C ALA A 130 2.00 -23.19 6.40
N ILE A 131 2.85 -23.30 5.37
CA ILE A 131 2.52 -22.86 4.01
C ILE A 131 1.41 -23.73 3.44
N SER A 132 1.48 -25.06 3.59
CA SER A 132 0.41 -25.96 3.17
C SER A 132 -0.91 -25.67 3.89
N ALA A 133 -0.86 -25.42 5.21
CA ALA A 133 -2.03 -25.02 5.98
C ALA A 133 -2.59 -23.68 5.49
N LEU A 134 -1.74 -22.69 5.22
CA LEU A 134 -2.14 -21.39 4.68
C LEU A 134 -2.75 -21.52 3.28
N THR A 135 -2.17 -22.34 2.40
CA THR A 135 -2.74 -22.61 1.07
C THR A 135 -4.12 -23.24 1.19
N VAL A 136 -4.28 -24.27 2.03
CA VAL A 136 -5.60 -24.90 2.27
C VAL A 136 -6.57 -23.88 2.86
N LEU A 137 -6.11 -23.05 3.81
CA LEU A 137 -6.94 -22.00 4.40
C LEU A 137 -7.44 -21.00 3.34
N CYS A 138 -6.56 -20.50 2.47
CA CYS A 138 -6.92 -19.56 1.40
C CYS A 138 -7.80 -20.22 0.31
N LEU A 139 -7.69 -21.53 0.09
CA LEU A 139 -8.54 -22.26 -0.86
C LEU A 139 -9.92 -22.60 -0.29
N VAL A 140 -9.99 -22.91 1.00
CA VAL A 140 -11.21 -23.35 1.69
C VAL A 140 -12.01 -22.15 2.21
N LEU A 141 -11.33 -21.16 2.79
CA LEU A 141 -11.96 -19.94 3.23
C LEU A 141 -11.92 -18.94 2.08
N ASN A 142 -13.06 -18.76 1.40
CA ASN A 142 -13.25 -17.51 0.69
C ASN A 142 -13.53 -16.43 1.73
N ILE A 143 -12.48 -15.68 2.10
CA ILE A 143 -12.58 -14.60 3.09
C ILE A 143 -13.29 -13.40 2.46
N GLU A 144 -13.63 -13.41 1.17
CA GLU A 144 -14.48 -12.38 0.60
C GLU A 144 -15.96 -12.67 0.88
N LYS A 145 -16.48 -12.07 1.95
CA LYS A 145 -17.91 -11.77 2.03
C LYS A 145 -18.14 -10.58 1.12
N GLN A 146 -18.82 -10.79 0.00
CA GLN A 146 -19.28 -9.71 -0.85
C GLN A 146 -20.74 -9.43 -0.49
N CYS A 147 -20.97 -8.26 0.07
CA CYS A 147 -22.34 -7.79 0.29
C CYS A 147 -22.68 -6.69 -0.71
N ILE A 148 -23.92 -6.68 -1.17
CA ILE A 148 -24.50 -5.57 -1.91
C ILE A 148 -25.18 -4.68 -0.89
N THR A 149 -24.75 -3.42 -0.79
CA THR A 149 -25.45 -2.41 -0.02
C THR A 149 -26.31 -1.59 -0.98
N CYS A 150 -27.61 -1.52 -0.71
CA CYS A 150 -28.54 -0.64 -1.41
C CYS A 150 -28.92 0.49 -0.44
N THR A 151 -28.63 1.72 -0.84
CA THR A 151 -28.94 2.93 -0.07
C THR A 151 -30.02 3.71 -0.79
N ASP A 152 -31.08 4.08 -0.08
CA ASP A 152 -32.08 5.01 -0.58
C ASP A 152 -31.54 6.44 -0.49
N GLU A 153 -31.44 7.13 -1.63
CA GLU A 153 -30.95 8.51 -1.74
C GLU A 153 -31.78 9.53 -0.95
N VAL A 154 -33.09 9.27 -0.76
CA VAL A 154 -34.01 10.24 -0.14
C VAL A 154 -34.13 10.01 1.37
N SER A 155 -34.22 8.76 1.81
CA SER A 155 -34.35 8.44 3.24
C SER A 155 -33.03 8.18 3.96
N GLY A 156 -31.93 7.97 3.21
CA GLY A 156 -30.63 7.59 3.75
C GLY A 156 -30.60 6.19 4.37
N LYS A 157 -31.66 5.38 4.19
CA LYS A 157 -31.76 4.04 4.74
C LYS A 157 -30.95 3.06 3.90
N THR A 158 -30.06 2.33 4.55
CA THR A 158 -29.18 1.33 3.93
C THR A 158 -29.66 -0.08 4.24
N ILE A 159 -29.71 -0.97 3.24
CA ILE A 159 -29.92 -2.41 3.44
C ILE A 159 -28.76 -3.18 2.82
N GLU A 160 -28.17 -4.10 3.59
CA GLU A 160 -27.03 -4.91 3.17
C GLU A 160 -27.49 -6.36 2.89
N TYR A 161 -27.19 -6.87 1.68
CA TYR A 161 -27.47 -8.24 1.26
C TYR A 161 -26.17 -8.98 1.02
N CYS A 162 -25.90 -10.01 1.81
CA CYS A 162 -24.66 -10.76 1.73
C CYS A 162 -24.88 -12.16 1.18
N ASP A 163 -24.02 -12.58 0.25
CA ASP A 163 -23.99 -13.98 -0.20
C ASP A 163 -23.41 -14.85 0.93
N LEU A 164 -24.28 -15.47 1.72
CA LEU A 164 -23.91 -16.34 2.85
C LEU A 164 -23.71 -17.80 2.42
N ASP A 165 -24.18 -18.19 1.24
CA ASP A 165 -24.19 -19.58 0.78
C ASP A 165 -23.65 -19.66 -0.64
N ASN A 166 -22.37 -20.04 -0.74
CA ASN A 166 -21.63 -20.38 -1.96
C ASN A 166 -22.22 -21.63 -2.68
N LYS A 167 -23.54 -21.68 -2.89
CA LYS A 167 -24.21 -22.72 -3.67
C LYS A 167 -24.00 -22.41 -5.14
N LYS A 168 -23.19 -23.27 -5.77
CA LYS A 168 -22.99 -23.44 -7.22
C LYS A 168 -24.18 -22.90 -8.02
N GLY A 169 -24.03 -21.72 -8.62
CA GLY A 169 -25.10 -20.99 -9.29
C GLY A 169 -25.09 -19.46 -9.08
N SER A 170 -24.13 -18.91 -8.33
CA SER A 170 -24.01 -17.45 -8.06
C SER A 170 -23.42 -16.64 -9.24
N SER A 171 -23.67 -17.05 -10.49
CA SER A 171 -23.50 -16.16 -11.65
C SER A 171 -24.61 -15.10 -11.72
N ASN A 172 -25.66 -15.23 -10.90
CA ASN A 172 -26.84 -14.36 -10.92
C ASN A 172 -26.93 -13.38 -9.73
N PHE A 173 -26.00 -13.35 -8.77
CA PHE A 173 -26.06 -12.40 -7.66
C PHE A 173 -25.56 -11.01 -8.06
N ILE A 174 -24.56 -10.94 -8.96
CA ILE A 174 -24.02 -9.69 -9.53
C ILE A 174 -25.01 -9.04 -10.51
N GLN A 175 -26.01 -9.79 -11.01
CA GLN A 175 -27.06 -9.28 -11.89
C GLN A 175 -28.36 -8.86 -11.17
N ARG A 176 -28.49 -9.13 -9.86
CA ARG A 176 -29.63 -8.62 -9.09
C ARG A 176 -29.45 -7.12 -8.90
N ARG A 177 -30.33 -6.34 -9.51
CA ARG A 177 -30.38 -4.89 -9.33
C ARG A 177 -31.05 -4.60 -8.00
N CYS A 178 -30.73 -3.49 -7.33
CA CYS A 178 -31.47 -3.04 -6.14
C CYS A 178 -33.00 -2.92 -6.39
N LYS A 179 -33.40 -2.87 -7.67
CA LYS A 179 -34.78 -2.92 -8.16
C LYS A 179 -35.51 -4.27 -8.00
N ASP A 180 -34.80 -5.39 -7.83
CA ASP A 180 -35.39 -6.73 -7.69
C ASP A 180 -35.77 -7.06 -6.22
N VAL A 181 -35.77 -6.05 -5.36
CA VAL A 181 -36.00 -6.15 -3.92
C VAL A 181 -37.44 -5.73 -3.60
N ASP A 182 -38.33 -6.70 -3.36
CA ASP A 182 -39.45 -6.56 -2.40
C ASP A 182 -40.05 -7.95 -2.03
N ASN A 183 -40.62 -8.03 -0.82
CA ASN A 183 -41.10 -9.24 -0.20
C ASN A 183 -40.74 -9.45 1.30
N ASN A 184 -40.65 -8.42 2.17
CA ASN A 184 -40.23 -8.44 3.60
C ASN A 184 -38.81 -7.94 3.96
N GLY A 185 -38.19 -7.14 3.09
CA GLY A 185 -36.94 -6.40 3.34
C GLY A 185 -36.97 -5.09 2.56
N TYR A 186 -37.98 -4.27 2.90
CA TYR A 186 -38.56 -3.19 2.09
C TYR A 186 -37.62 -2.06 1.65
N LEU A 187 -37.64 -1.76 0.34
CA LEU A 187 -37.34 -0.46 -0.27
C LEU A 187 -38.40 -0.17 -1.34
N GLU A 188 -38.88 1.09 -1.44
CA GLU A 188 -40.06 1.45 -2.22
C GLU A 188 -39.84 1.38 -3.75
N PRO A 189 -40.87 1.03 -4.54
CA PRO A 189 -40.78 1.00 -6.00
C PRO A 189 -40.71 2.43 -6.56
N GLY A 190 -39.51 2.91 -6.87
CA GLY A 190 -39.30 4.18 -7.57
C GLY A 190 -38.06 4.98 -7.17
N THR A 191 -37.29 4.55 -6.18
CA THR A 191 -36.06 5.22 -5.73
C THR A 191 -34.84 4.76 -6.53
N ASP A 192 -33.99 5.71 -6.92
CA ASP A 192 -32.65 5.42 -7.42
C ASP A 192 -31.81 4.87 -6.25
N PHE A 193 -31.11 3.76 -6.47
CA PHE A 193 -30.29 3.10 -5.47
C PHE A 193 -28.85 3.00 -5.96
N GLU A 194 -27.92 3.39 -5.11
CA GLU A 194 -26.50 3.14 -5.34
C GLU A 194 -26.13 1.72 -4.92
N GLN A 195 -25.39 1.02 -5.79
CA GLN A 195 -24.85 -0.31 -5.53
C GLN A 195 -23.44 -0.19 -4.94
N GLY A 196 -23.29 -0.56 -3.67
CA GLY A 196 -21.99 -0.67 -3.00
C GLY A 196 -21.56 -2.11 -2.77
N TYR A 197 -20.25 -2.36 -2.67
CA TYR A 197 -19.70 -3.65 -2.24
C TYR A 197 -19.02 -3.55 -0.88
N SER A 198 -19.46 -4.35 0.09
CA SER A 198 -18.87 -4.40 1.44
C SER A 198 -18.05 -5.69 1.63
N TYR A 199 -16.87 -5.54 2.26
CA TYR A 199 -15.92 -6.61 2.57
C TYR A 199 -15.65 -6.68 4.09
N TYR A 200 -15.10 -7.80 4.59
CA TYR A 200 -14.72 -7.85 6.01
C TYR A 200 -13.64 -6.79 6.35
N PRO A 201 -13.70 -6.14 7.52
CA PRO A 201 -12.71 -5.13 7.92
C PRO A 201 -11.26 -5.65 7.93
N ALA A 202 -11.05 -6.90 8.35
CA ALA A 202 -9.73 -7.52 8.37
C ALA A 202 -9.15 -7.73 6.95
N VAL A 203 -10.02 -8.03 5.98
CA VAL A 203 -9.65 -8.15 4.57
C VAL A 203 -9.16 -6.80 4.06
N ILE A 204 -9.95 -5.75 4.23
CA ILE A 204 -9.63 -4.38 3.80
C ILE A 204 -8.31 -3.90 4.44
N LEU A 205 -8.14 -4.16 5.74
CA LEU A 205 -6.92 -3.82 6.46
C LEU A 205 -5.68 -4.45 5.83
N LEU A 206 -5.72 -5.77 5.58
CA LEU A 206 -4.56 -6.52 5.10
C LEU A 206 -4.29 -6.30 3.60
N SER A 207 -5.33 -6.15 2.78
CA SER A 207 -5.19 -6.06 1.32
C SER A 207 -5.03 -4.63 0.79
N ALA A 208 -5.67 -3.65 1.42
CA ALA A 208 -5.63 -2.25 0.99
C ALA A 208 -4.74 -1.40 1.92
N TYR A 209 -5.06 -1.32 3.21
CA TYR A 209 -4.39 -0.36 4.10
C TYR A 209 -2.93 -0.71 4.40
N ILE A 210 -2.60 -2.00 4.64
CA ILE A 210 -1.21 -2.43 4.87
C ILE A 210 -0.27 -1.98 3.74
N PRO A 211 -0.49 -2.36 2.48
CA PRO A 211 0.41 -1.98 1.40
C PRO A 211 0.34 -0.51 0.98
N THR A 212 -0.70 0.23 1.38
CA THR A 212 -0.86 1.66 1.06
C THR A 212 -0.50 2.54 2.26
N LEU A 213 -1.49 3.08 2.96
CA LEU A 213 -1.32 4.11 3.98
C LEU A 213 -0.52 3.63 5.20
N ILE A 214 -0.68 2.37 5.63
CA ILE A 214 0.07 1.84 6.77
C ILE A 214 1.55 1.70 6.40
N HIS A 215 1.89 1.11 5.26
CA HIS A 215 3.29 1.00 4.85
C HIS A 215 3.91 2.39 4.63
N VAL A 216 3.27 3.23 3.83
CA VAL A 216 3.82 4.51 3.44
C VAL A 216 3.94 5.47 4.63
N TYR A 217 2.97 5.51 5.55
CA TYR A 217 2.98 6.45 6.67
C TYR A 217 3.38 5.82 8.00
N ILE A 218 2.68 4.76 8.44
CA ILE A 218 2.87 4.17 9.77
C ILE A 218 4.20 3.42 9.88
N PHE A 219 4.55 2.57 8.91
CA PHE A 219 5.83 1.88 8.92
C PHE A 219 6.99 2.85 8.74
N THR A 220 6.87 3.87 7.89
CA THR A 220 7.84 4.98 7.83
C THR A 220 8.09 5.60 9.20
N MET A 221 7.02 5.94 9.93
CA MET A 221 7.11 6.50 11.28
C MET A 221 7.79 5.52 12.26
N LEU A 222 7.41 4.24 12.25
CA LEU A 222 8.02 3.22 13.11
C LEU A 222 9.51 3.04 12.80
N PHE A 223 9.92 3.04 11.53
CA PHE A 223 11.34 2.99 11.16
C PHE A 223 12.12 4.17 11.67
N MET A 224 11.57 5.38 11.52
CA MET A 224 12.20 6.59 12.03
C MET A 224 12.32 6.55 13.55
N LEU A 225 11.27 6.11 14.25
CA LEU A 225 11.27 5.94 15.70
C LEU A 225 12.31 4.92 16.15
N PHE A 226 12.35 3.75 15.52
CA PHE A 226 13.34 2.71 15.83
C PHE A 226 14.77 3.23 15.63
N GLY A 227 15.04 3.93 14.53
CA GLY A 227 16.33 4.56 14.27
C GLY A 227 16.71 5.61 15.32
N ALA A 228 15.76 6.46 15.73
CA ALA A 228 15.97 7.47 16.75
C ALA A 228 16.22 6.88 18.14
N LEU A 229 15.51 5.80 18.51
CA LEU A 229 15.72 5.09 19.78
C LEU A 229 17.08 4.39 19.80
N LYS A 230 17.42 3.66 18.74
CA LYS A 230 18.69 2.93 18.62
C LYS A 230 19.91 3.85 18.66
N SER A 231 19.84 5.00 17.99
CA SER A 231 20.91 6.01 17.98
C SER A 231 20.88 6.97 19.17
N ARG A 232 19.83 6.91 20.00
CA ARG A 232 19.54 7.89 21.07
C ARG A 232 19.51 9.35 20.57
N SER A 233 19.19 9.57 19.30
CA SER A 233 19.15 10.91 18.69
C SER A 233 17.96 11.73 19.20
N ARG A 234 18.23 12.92 19.75
CA ARG A 234 17.17 13.88 20.14
C ARG A 234 16.49 14.50 18.91
N SER A 235 17.28 14.87 17.90
CA SER A 235 16.77 15.39 16.62
C SER A 235 15.93 14.34 15.87
N GLY A 236 16.32 13.07 15.94
CA GLY A 236 15.55 11.97 15.34
C GLY A 236 14.17 11.81 16.00
N LYS A 237 14.08 11.93 17.34
CA LYS A 237 12.80 11.91 18.04
C LYS A 237 11.94 13.13 17.68
N ALA A 238 12.55 14.31 17.58
CA ALA A 238 11.86 15.51 17.12
C ALA A 238 11.32 15.36 15.68
N ALA A 239 12.08 14.73 14.79
CA ALA A 239 11.62 14.42 13.43
C ALA A 239 10.41 13.48 13.42
N VAL A 240 10.36 12.46 14.28
CA VAL A 240 9.18 11.59 14.42
C VAL A 240 7.95 12.38 14.88
N VAL A 241 8.11 13.27 15.85
CA VAL A 241 7.01 14.15 16.29
C VAL A 241 6.57 15.06 15.15
N LEU A 242 7.51 15.64 14.40
CA LEU A 242 7.19 16.47 13.24
C LEU A 242 6.42 15.68 12.18
N LEU A 243 6.77 14.42 11.90
CA LEU A 243 6.05 13.57 10.96
C LEU A 243 4.58 13.38 11.38
N ILE A 244 4.33 13.16 12.68
CA ILE A 244 2.97 13.03 13.23
C ILE A 244 2.21 14.34 13.05
N VAL A 245 2.83 15.46 13.41
CA VAL A 245 2.23 16.80 13.24
C VAL A 245 1.91 17.05 11.77
N CYS A 246 2.86 16.88 10.86
CA CYS A 246 2.66 17.08 9.43
C CYS A 246 1.56 16.19 8.84
N GLY A 247 1.41 14.95 9.31
CA GLY A 247 0.30 14.08 8.88
C GLY A 247 -1.06 14.47 9.47
N ALA A 248 -1.09 15.05 10.67
CA ALA A 248 -2.32 15.54 11.29
C ALA A 248 -2.76 16.91 10.73
N LEU A 249 -1.82 17.75 10.31
CA LEU A 249 -2.10 19.11 9.84
C LEU A 249 -3.17 19.20 8.75
N PRO A 250 -3.17 18.37 7.68
CA PRO A 250 -4.24 18.32 6.68
C PRO A 250 -5.64 18.16 7.28
N PHE A 251 -5.77 17.53 8.44
CA PHE A 251 -7.05 17.31 9.11
C PHE A 251 -7.43 18.40 10.12
N LEU A 252 -6.46 19.21 10.55
CA LEU A 252 -6.66 20.27 11.54
C LEU A 252 -6.88 21.64 10.89
N PHE A 253 -6.36 21.86 9.68
CA PHE A 253 -6.50 23.13 8.95
C PHE A 253 -7.42 22.96 7.75
N ASP A 254 -8.45 23.79 7.69
CA ASP A 254 -9.51 23.73 6.68
C ASP A 254 -8.96 23.86 5.25
N ALA A 255 -9.59 23.14 4.31
CA ALA A 255 -9.33 23.21 2.88
C ALA A 255 -9.40 24.65 2.34
N SER A 256 -10.22 25.50 2.97
CA SER A 256 -10.38 26.93 2.64
C SER A 256 -9.12 27.78 2.77
N PHE A 257 -8.09 27.34 3.52
CA PHE A 257 -6.87 28.11 3.72
C PHE A 257 -6.05 28.27 2.42
N ILE A 258 -6.03 27.22 1.58
CA ILE A 258 -5.42 27.25 0.25
C ILE A 258 -6.46 26.66 -0.71
N PRO A 259 -7.20 27.50 -1.45
CA PRO A 259 -8.13 27.03 -2.45
C PRO A 259 -7.41 26.16 -3.48
N TYR A 260 -8.01 25.03 -3.82
CA TYR A 260 -7.48 24.11 -4.81
C TYR A 260 -8.62 23.54 -5.65
N SER A 261 -8.36 23.40 -6.94
CA SER A 261 -9.21 22.71 -7.89
C SER A 261 -8.35 21.75 -8.68
N ILE A 262 -8.80 20.50 -8.79
CA ILE A 262 -8.06 19.46 -9.51
C ILE A 262 -7.92 19.82 -10.98
N SER A 263 -6.72 19.59 -11.54
CA SER A 263 -6.54 19.71 -12.98
C SER A 263 -7.21 18.54 -13.71
N LYS A 264 -7.72 18.79 -14.93
CA LYS A 264 -8.29 17.72 -15.77
C LYS A 264 -7.33 16.54 -15.96
N PHE A 265 -6.04 16.84 -16.12
CA PHE A 265 -5.00 15.82 -16.20
C PHE A 265 -4.94 14.96 -14.93
N ALA A 266 -4.92 15.56 -13.75
CA ALA A 266 -4.88 14.82 -12.50
C ALA A 266 -6.16 14.03 -12.26
N GLU A 267 -7.32 14.61 -12.55
CA GLU A 267 -8.62 13.97 -12.39
C GLU A 267 -8.72 12.68 -13.21
N GLU A 268 -8.40 12.73 -14.50
CA GLU A 268 -8.46 11.57 -15.40
C GLU A 268 -7.53 10.44 -14.94
N ARG A 269 -6.30 10.76 -14.51
CA ARG A 269 -5.32 9.75 -14.09
C ARG A 269 -5.59 9.21 -12.69
N TYR A 270 -6.03 10.06 -11.76
CA TYR A 270 -6.35 9.65 -10.40
C TYR A 270 -7.59 8.77 -10.37
N THR A 271 -8.62 9.11 -11.15
CA THR A 271 -9.87 8.33 -11.25
C THR A 271 -9.61 6.88 -11.62
N VAL A 272 -8.73 6.65 -12.61
CA VAL A 272 -8.42 5.30 -13.12
C VAL A 272 -7.58 4.46 -12.13
N SER A 273 -6.99 5.08 -11.11
CA SER A 273 -5.82 4.49 -10.43
C SER A 273 -5.92 4.45 -8.91
N PHE A 274 -6.43 5.52 -8.30
CA PHE A 274 -6.34 5.73 -6.85
C PHE A 274 -7.63 6.27 -6.23
N LEU A 275 -8.67 6.53 -7.04
CA LEU A 275 -9.97 6.95 -6.52
C LEU A 275 -10.54 5.93 -5.53
N ASP A 276 -10.45 4.64 -5.85
CA ASP A 276 -10.94 3.54 -4.99
C ASP A 276 -10.34 3.59 -3.58
N LEU A 277 -9.07 3.99 -3.43
CA LEU A 277 -8.45 4.15 -2.11
C LEU A 277 -9.12 5.28 -1.30
N ASN A 278 -9.46 6.39 -1.94
CA ASN A 278 -10.15 7.50 -1.28
C ASN A 278 -11.59 7.11 -0.94
N GLN A 279 -12.31 6.45 -1.86
CA GLN A 279 -13.66 5.98 -1.64
C GLN A 279 -13.73 5.00 -0.47
N LEU A 280 -12.77 4.08 -0.38
CA LEU A 280 -12.63 3.16 0.73
C LEU A 280 -12.43 3.87 2.08
N VAL A 281 -11.67 4.96 2.11
CA VAL A 281 -11.50 5.77 3.32
C VAL A 281 -12.78 6.55 3.63
N PHE A 282 -13.46 7.08 2.62
CA PHE A 282 -14.72 7.81 2.80
C PHE A 282 -15.80 6.91 3.40
N GLU A 283 -15.95 5.70 2.87
CA GLU A 283 -16.91 4.71 3.35
C GLU A 283 -16.58 4.26 4.78
N ASN A 284 -15.33 3.83 5.03
CA ASN A 284 -14.95 3.28 6.33
C ASN A 284 -14.96 4.31 7.48
N PHE A 285 -14.76 5.59 7.17
CA PHE A 285 -14.71 6.67 8.17
C PHE A 285 -15.92 7.61 8.11
N GLY A 286 -16.90 7.35 7.23
CA GLY A 286 -18.13 8.14 7.12
C GLY A 286 -17.88 9.61 6.72
N LEU A 287 -17.03 9.85 5.73
CA LEU A 287 -16.59 11.21 5.34
C LEU A 287 -17.52 11.92 4.34
N GLY A 288 -18.64 11.29 3.96
CA GLY A 288 -19.62 11.80 2.98
C GLY A 288 -19.82 10.82 1.82
N SER A 289 -20.43 11.31 0.72
CA SER A 289 -20.62 10.52 -0.52
C SER A 289 -19.27 10.04 -1.07
N THR A 290 -19.23 8.82 -1.60
CA THR A 290 -18.04 8.25 -2.26
C THR A 290 -17.92 8.67 -3.73
N ASP A 291 -18.78 9.55 -4.24
CA ASP A 291 -18.68 10.05 -5.61
C ASP A 291 -17.32 10.66 -5.93
N ALA A 292 -16.82 10.41 -7.15
CA ALA A 292 -15.57 10.97 -7.63
C ALA A 292 -15.52 12.50 -7.48
N GLY A 293 -16.61 13.17 -7.86
CA GLY A 293 -16.75 14.62 -7.71
C GLY A 293 -16.63 15.07 -6.25
N ASN A 294 -17.22 14.32 -5.31
CA ASN A 294 -17.14 14.63 -3.88
C ASN A 294 -15.71 14.42 -3.36
N VAL A 295 -15.01 13.38 -3.80
CA VAL A 295 -13.60 13.13 -3.43
C VAL A 295 -12.68 14.28 -3.88
N TYR A 296 -12.92 14.88 -5.05
CA TYR A 296 -12.06 15.93 -5.58
C TYR A 296 -12.40 17.34 -5.09
N THR A 297 -13.66 17.61 -4.76
CA THR A 297 -14.13 18.97 -4.48
C THR A 297 -14.52 19.21 -3.02
N SER A 298 -14.87 18.15 -2.28
CA SER A 298 -15.28 18.31 -0.88
C SER A 298 -14.11 18.67 0.02
N ARG A 299 -14.45 19.32 1.13
CA ARG A 299 -13.50 19.63 2.20
C ARG A 299 -12.76 18.38 2.68
N ALA A 300 -13.50 17.31 2.99
CA ALA A 300 -12.91 16.05 3.45
C ALA A 300 -12.01 15.41 2.39
N GLY A 301 -12.41 15.47 1.11
CA GLY A 301 -11.67 14.92 -0.02
C GLY A 301 -10.34 15.60 -0.24
N ILE A 302 -10.32 16.94 -0.21
CA ILE A 302 -9.08 17.73 -0.32
C ILE A 302 -8.17 17.48 0.89
N MET A 303 -8.72 17.41 2.11
CA MET A 303 -7.94 17.12 3.33
C MET A 303 -7.30 15.73 3.27
N LEU A 304 -8.05 14.71 2.82
CA LEU A 304 -7.53 13.37 2.60
C LEU A 304 -6.47 13.33 1.48
N GLY A 305 -6.73 13.97 0.35
CA GLY A 305 -5.79 14.07 -0.77
C GLY A 305 -4.46 14.71 -0.33
N ARG A 306 -4.50 15.76 0.49
CA ARG A 306 -3.32 16.39 1.10
C ARG A 306 -2.54 15.43 1.98
N PHE A 307 -3.22 14.68 2.83
CA PHE A 307 -2.58 13.68 3.67
C PHE A 307 -1.90 12.58 2.84
N ILE A 308 -2.61 12.02 1.86
CA ILE A 308 -2.09 10.96 0.98
C ILE A 308 -0.87 11.47 0.20
N ALA A 309 -0.97 12.66 -0.40
CA ALA A 309 0.14 13.29 -1.11
C ALA A 309 1.37 13.47 -0.22
N PHE A 310 1.18 14.06 0.97
CA PHE A 310 2.25 14.24 1.95
C PHE A 310 2.91 12.91 2.32
N ALA A 311 2.11 11.90 2.67
CA ALA A 311 2.59 10.61 3.11
C ALA A 311 3.45 9.94 2.02
N TYR A 312 2.95 9.86 0.79
CA TYR A 312 3.67 9.22 -0.32
C TYR A 312 4.93 9.99 -0.73
N THR A 313 4.84 11.32 -0.86
CA THR A 313 6.01 12.14 -1.21
C THR A 313 7.09 12.01 -0.15
N TYR A 314 6.74 12.16 1.13
CA TYR A 314 7.72 12.10 2.20
C TYR A 314 8.30 10.69 2.35
N HIS A 315 7.51 9.64 2.24
CA HIS A 315 7.99 8.25 2.29
C HIS A 315 9.12 8.00 1.29
N TYR A 316 8.92 8.37 0.01
CA TYR A 316 9.97 8.22 -1.01
C TYR A 316 11.18 9.10 -0.74
N LEU A 317 11.00 10.36 -0.32
CA LEU A 317 12.12 11.26 -0.02
C LEU A 317 12.93 10.82 1.22
N ASN A 318 12.26 10.29 2.24
CA ASN A 318 12.86 9.73 3.45
C ASN A 318 13.73 8.51 3.15
N TRP A 319 13.41 7.75 2.11
CA TRP A 319 14.32 6.72 1.60
C TRP A 319 15.62 7.36 1.07
N PHE A 320 15.52 8.33 0.16
CA PHE A 320 16.72 8.92 -0.45
C PHE A 320 17.60 9.74 0.51
N SER A 321 17.02 10.32 1.55
CA SER A 321 17.73 11.14 2.55
C SER A 321 18.67 10.32 3.45
N LYS A 322 18.39 9.03 3.65
CA LYS A 322 19.15 8.12 4.53
C LYS A 322 20.45 7.61 3.90
N THR A 323 21.26 8.53 3.40
CA THR A 323 22.50 8.24 2.67
C THR A 323 23.52 7.47 3.51
N SER A 324 23.56 7.65 4.83
CA SER A 324 24.50 6.93 5.72
C SER A 324 24.15 5.46 5.95
N ILE A 325 22.85 5.12 5.90
CA ILE A 325 22.33 3.76 6.16
C ILE A 325 22.16 2.98 4.85
N ILE A 326 21.58 3.63 3.85
CA ILE A 326 21.18 2.98 2.59
C ILE A 326 22.33 3.00 1.60
N GLN A 327 23.13 4.06 1.59
CA GLN A 327 24.34 4.18 0.78
C GLN A 327 24.11 3.87 -0.71
N TRP A 328 22.96 4.27 -1.26
CA TRP A 328 22.62 4.09 -2.69
C TRP A 328 23.70 4.70 -3.61
N HIS A 329 24.33 5.79 -3.16
CA HIS A 329 25.45 6.45 -3.86
C HIS A 329 26.76 5.63 -3.88
N LYS A 330 26.85 4.54 -3.10
CA LYS A 330 27.99 3.60 -3.10
C LYS A 330 27.71 2.33 -3.90
N MET A 331 26.57 2.24 -4.57
CA MET A 331 26.27 1.10 -5.44
C MET A 331 27.28 0.99 -6.59
N PRO A 332 27.62 -0.24 -7.03
CA PRO A 332 28.43 -0.44 -8.24
C PRO A 332 27.80 0.31 -9.42
N VAL A 333 28.64 0.92 -10.26
CA VAL A 333 28.17 1.73 -11.40
C VAL A 333 27.25 0.93 -12.31
N LEU A 334 27.54 -0.36 -12.53
CA LEU A 334 26.69 -1.24 -13.33
C LEU A 334 25.25 -1.31 -12.77
N ASN A 335 25.11 -1.54 -11.47
CA ASN A 335 23.80 -1.62 -10.81
C ASN A 335 23.07 -0.29 -10.87
N LEU A 336 23.79 0.82 -10.62
CA LEU A 336 23.20 2.16 -10.69
C LEU A 336 22.71 2.47 -12.12
N SER A 337 23.49 2.13 -13.15
CA SER A 337 23.09 2.30 -14.54
C SER A 337 21.84 1.48 -14.89
N VAL A 338 21.77 0.21 -14.45
CA VAL A 338 20.58 -0.62 -14.64
C VAL A 338 19.36 -0.01 -13.95
N VAL A 339 19.50 0.45 -12.70
CA VAL A 339 18.42 1.12 -11.98
C VAL A 339 17.94 2.38 -12.71
N LEU A 340 18.86 3.22 -13.20
CA LEU A 340 18.50 4.44 -13.93
C LEU A 340 17.84 4.16 -15.28
N ILE A 341 18.28 3.13 -16.00
CA ILE A 341 17.64 2.69 -17.25
C ILE A 341 16.23 2.18 -16.98
N LEU A 342 16.06 1.31 -15.99
CA LEU A 342 14.74 0.78 -15.61
C LEU A 342 13.82 1.89 -15.10
N TRP A 343 14.35 2.84 -14.35
CA TRP A 343 13.60 4.02 -13.91
C TRP A 343 13.16 4.90 -15.09
N ALA A 344 14.06 5.21 -16.02
CA ALA A 344 13.71 6.00 -17.20
C ALA A 344 12.67 5.27 -18.08
N ALA A 345 12.77 3.94 -18.22
CA ALA A 345 11.78 3.12 -18.89
C ALA A 345 10.43 3.13 -18.16
N SER A 346 10.44 3.07 -16.82
CA SER A 346 9.24 3.15 -15.97
C SER A 346 8.51 4.47 -16.13
N VAL A 347 9.24 5.59 -16.09
CA VAL A 347 8.68 6.93 -16.37
C VAL A 347 8.18 7.01 -17.81
N GLY A 348 8.93 6.47 -18.77
CA GLY A 348 8.53 6.40 -20.18
C GLY A 348 7.21 5.66 -20.40
N LEU A 349 6.96 4.57 -19.66
CA LEU A 349 5.68 3.85 -19.71
C LEU A 349 4.52 4.72 -19.24
N TYR A 350 4.67 5.48 -18.15
CA TYR A 350 3.64 6.42 -17.71
C TYR A 350 3.36 7.53 -18.72
N LEU A 351 4.40 7.99 -19.44
CA LEU A 351 4.26 9.01 -20.47
C LEU A 351 3.60 8.47 -21.74
N TYR A 352 3.85 7.20 -22.09
CA TYR A 352 3.24 6.54 -23.25
C TYR A 352 1.78 6.17 -23.00
N ASP A 353 1.51 5.40 -21.94
CA ASP A 353 0.18 5.05 -21.50
C ASP A 353 0.15 4.83 -19.99
N TYR A 354 -0.58 5.70 -19.29
CA TYR A 354 -0.62 5.68 -17.83
C TYR A 354 -1.14 4.35 -17.28
N LYS A 355 -2.16 3.74 -17.91
CA LYS A 355 -2.73 2.47 -17.43
C LYS A 355 -1.71 1.34 -17.53
N THR A 356 -0.98 1.27 -18.63
CA THR A 356 0.12 0.32 -18.82
C THR A 356 1.24 0.57 -17.81
N GLY A 357 1.67 1.82 -17.63
CA GLY A 357 2.68 2.20 -16.65
C GLY A 357 2.29 1.82 -15.22
N LEU A 358 1.06 2.13 -14.82
CA LEU A 358 0.50 1.76 -13.52
C LEU A 358 0.50 0.26 -13.35
N THR A 359 -0.02 -0.51 -14.31
CA THR A 359 -0.11 -1.98 -14.23
C THR A 359 1.27 -2.61 -14.07
N ALA A 360 2.26 -2.17 -14.86
CA ALA A 360 3.63 -2.69 -14.79
C ALA A 360 4.30 -2.39 -13.43
N LEU A 361 4.07 -1.19 -12.90
CA LEU A 361 4.74 -0.73 -11.68
C LEU A 361 3.98 -1.04 -10.40
N LEU A 362 2.69 -1.39 -10.50
CA LEU A 362 1.92 -1.91 -9.38
C LEU A 362 2.54 -3.20 -8.87
N LEU A 363 2.96 -4.12 -9.76
CA LEU A 363 3.70 -5.31 -9.36
C LEU A 363 4.98 -4.96 -8.60
N LEU A 364 5.77 -4.02 -9.13
CA LEU A 364 7.02 -3.59 -8.47
C LEU A 364 6.76 -2.91 -7.12
N SER A 365 5.66 -2.16 -7.04
CA SER A 365 5.16 -1.52 -5.82
C SER A 365 4.77 -2.58 -4.77
N PHE A 366 3.91 -3.55 -5.10
CA PHE A 366 3.59 -4.61 -4.14
C PHE A 366 4.81 -5.45 -3.73
N LEU A 367 5.72 -5.69 -4.67
CA LEU A 367 6.89 -6.52 -4.44
C LEU A 367 7.87 -5.90 -3.42
N HIS A 368 8.12 -4.58 -3.47
CA HIS A 368 9.03 -3.96 -2.48
C HIS A 368 8.40 -3.96 -1.07
N VAL A 369 7.11 -3.62 -0.93
CA VAL A 369 6.39 -3.67 0.36
C VAL A 369 6.51 -5.04 0.99
N PHE A 370 6.26 -6.09 0.19
CA PHE A 370 6.38 -7.48 0.63
C PHE A 370 7.80 -7.80 1.09
N MET A 371 8.82 -7.38 0.34
CA MET A 371 10.23 -7.64 0.68
C MET A 371 10.72 -6.84 1.90
N GLU A 372 10.11 -5.69 2.18
CA GLU A 372 10.41 -4.88 3.35
C GLU A 372 9.70 -5.42 4.62
N PHE A 373 8.65 -6.24 4.47
CA PHE A 373 7.88 -6.77 5.60
C PHE A 373 8.73 -7.43 6.73
N PRO A 374 9.78 -8.24 6.45
CA PRO A 374 10.70 -8.73 7.48
C PRO A 374 11.38 -7.63 8.28
N LEU A 375 11.78 -6.55 7.61
CA LEU A 375 12.44 -5.40 8.20
C LEU A 375 11.45 -4.56 9.03
N ASN A 376 10.21 -4.43 8.56
CA ASN A 376 9.09 -3.85 9.32
C ASN A 376 8.87 -4.56 10.66
N PHE A 377 8.79 -5.89 10.60
CA PHE A 377 8.61 -6.72 11.80
C PHE A 377 9.77 -6.58 12.79
N GLN A 378 11.02 -6.57 12.31
CA GLN A 378 12.19 -6.38 13.17
C GLN A 378 12.21 -5.02 13.86
N SER A 379 11.78 -3.96 13.16
CA SER A 379 11.74 -2.61 13.73
C SER A 379 10.68 -2.49 14.82
N LEU A 380 9.49 -3.08 14.61
CA LEU A 380 8.45 -3.13 15.62
C LEU A 380 8.92 -3.86 16.87
N ARG A 381 9.51 -5.05 16.70
CA ARG A 381 10.09 -5.82 17.81
C ARG A 381 11.16 -5.01 18.56
N GLY A 382 12.05 -4.35 17.82
CA GLY A 382 13.09 -3.52 18.41
C GLY A 382 12.53 -2.37 19.24
N ILE A 383 11.49 -1.67 18.76
CA ILE A 383 10.81 -0.62 19.53
C ILE A 383 10.22 -1.18 20.82
N LEU A 384 9.53 -2.33 20.76
CA LEU A 384 8.94 -2.98 21.93
C LEU A 384 10.01 -3.33 22.98
N GLU A 385 11.19 -3.76 22.55
CA GLU A 385 12.34 -4.04 23.44
C GLU A 385 12.89 -2.75 24.10
N TYR A 386 12.84 -1.59 23.43
CA TYR A 386 13.23 -0.30 24.02
C TYR A 386 12.18 0.29 24.95
N VAL A 387 10.88 0.03 24.71
CA VAL A 387 9.76 0.59 25.47
C VAL A 387 9.42 -0.26 26.70
N ASN A 388 9.65 -1.58 26.67
CA ASN A 388 9.34 -2.46 27.79
C ASN A 388 10.43 -2.39 28.89
N PRO A 389 10.16 -1.81 30.08
CA PRO A 389 11.14 -1.68 31.15
C PRO A 389 11.51 -3.02 31.82
N PHE A 390 10.74 -4.09 31.59
CA PHE A 390 10.96 -5.42 32.18
C PHE A 390 11.49 -6.47 31.18
N GLY A 391 11.67 -6.11 29.91
CA GLY A 391 12.26 -6.99 28.90
C GLY A 391 13.77 -7.07 29.08
N LYS A 392 14.34 -8.27 29.24
CA LYS A 392 15.79 -8.49 29.21
C LYS A 392 16.37 -7.75 28.00
N LYS A 393 17.26 -6.78 28.24
CA LYS A 393 18.08 -6.16 27.18
C LYS A 393 18.84 -7.28 26.47
N ALA A 394 18.35 -7.75 25.34
CA ALA A 394 19.18 -8.53 24.44
C ALA A 394 20.22 -7.54 23.90
N VAL A 395 21.46 -7.69 24.38
CA VAL A 395 22.62 -7.01 23.82
C VAL A 395 22.64 -7.32 22.31
N PRO A 396 22.66 -6.32 21.41
CA PRO A 396 22.73 -6.61 19.99
C PRO A 396 24.08 -7.24 19.67
N ALA A 397 24.03 -8.38 18.96
CA ALA A 397 25.15 -8.95 18.22
C ALA A 397 25.38 -8.20 16.90
#